data_AF-A0A4V3N8N4-F1
#
_entry.id   AF-A0A4V3N8N4-F1
#
_cell.length_a   1.000
_cell.length_b   1.000
_cell.length_c   1.000
_cell.angle_alpha   90.00
_cell.angle_beta   90.00
_cell.angle_gamma   90.00
#
_symmetry.space_group_name_H-M   'P 1'
#
loop_
_entity.id
_entity.type
_entity.pdbx_description
1 polymer ?
#
loop_
_entity_poly.entity_id
_entity_poly.type
_entity_poly.pdbx_seq_one_letter_code
_entity_poly.pdbx_strand_id
1 'polypeptide(L)' 'DQIAAYYEATLLAGFSTPEATEYFGRPRGFSADRFDFTPRSVTWAQAAFLKRFTALEAKRQSFVAANSTA' A
#
# COMPACT_ATOMS: atom_id res chain seq x y z
N ASP A 1 4.55 -5.24 0.52
CA ASP A 1 3.66 -6.24 -0.06
C ASP A 1 3.10 -7.19 0.98
N GLN A 2 3.92 -8.06 1.58
CA GLN A 2 3.48 -9.05 2.60
C GLN A 2 2.62 -8.49 3.75
N ILE A 3 2.98 -7.33 4.32
CA ILE A 3 2.18 -6.70 5.38
C ILE A 3 0.78 -6.31 4.88
N ALA A 4 0.67 -5.80 3.64
CA ALA A 4 -0.63 -5.47 3.05
C ALA A 4 -1.44 -6.76 2.79
N ALA A 5 -0.81 -7.77 2.20
CA ALA A 5 -1.42 -9.08 1.95
C ALA A 5 -1.94 -9.74 3.23
N TYR A 6 -1.20 -9.66 4.34
CA TYR A 6 -1.64 -10.17 5.65
C TYR A 6 -2.97 -9.54 6.10
N TYR A 7 -3.08 -8.22 6.00
CA TYR A 7 -4.28 -7.51 6.42
C TYR A 7 -5.44 -7.67 5.42
N GLU A 8 -5.16 -7.71 4.13
CA GLU A 8 -6.18 -8.02 3.11
C GLU A 8 -6.74 -9.44 3.30
N ALA A 9 -5.88 -10.42 3.59
CA ALA A 9 -6.28 -11.79 3.84
C ALA A 9 -7.22 -11.88 5.06
N THR A 10 -6.84 -11.25 6.17
CA THR A 10 -7.58 -11.32 7.44
C THR A 10 -8.84 -10.46 7.48
N LEU A 11 -8.85 -9.32 6.77
CA LEU A 11 -9.98 -8.37 6.82
C LEU A 11 -10.96 -8.51 5.66
N LEU A 12 -10.49 -8.97 4.49
CA LEU A 12 -11.27 -8.94 3.25
C LEU A 12 -11.47 -10.33 2.63
N ALA A 13 -10.45 -11.19 2.66
CA ALA A 13 -10.50 -12.50 2.00
C ALA A 13 -10.99 -13.65 2.90
N GLY A 14 -11.23 -13.38 4.19
CA GLY A 14 -11.79 -14.36 5.13
C GLY A 14 -10.78 -15.34 5.74
N PHE A 15 -9.48 -15.07 5.63
CA PHE A 15 -8.45 -15.88 6.29
C PHE A 15 -8.49 -15.65 7.80
N SER A 16 -8.23 -16.70 8.56
CA SER A 16 -7.94 -16.57 9.98
C SER A 16 -6.55 -15.97 10.22
N THR A 17 -6.35 -15.41 11.41
CA THR A 17 -5.04 -14.88 11.82
C THR A 17 -3.91 -15.92 11.75
N PRO A 18 -4.11 -17.19 12.17
CA PRO A 18 -3.10 -18.23 11.99
C PRO A 18 -2.74 -18.49 10.52
N GLU A 19 -3.73 -18.65 9.64
CA GLU A 19 -3.50 -18.89 8.20
C GLU A 19 -2.73 -17.74 7.55
N ALA A 20 -3.15 -16.49 7.80
CA ALA A 20 -2.45 -15.33 7.27
C ALA A 20 -1.02 -15.21 7.83
N THR A 21 -0.80 -15.62 9.08
CA THR A 21 0.54 -15.65 9.69
C THR A 21 1.43 -16.71 9.04
N GLU A 22 0.88 -17.86 8.68
CA GLU A 22 1.59 -18.92 7.97
C GLU A 22 1.99 -18.47 6.56
N TYR A 23 1.07 -17.88 5.79
CA TYR A 23 1.33 -17.50 4.40
C TYR A 23 2.11 -16.20 4.24
N PHE A 24 1.86 -15.20 5.09
CA PHE A 24 2.39 -13.84 4.91
C PHE A 24 3.32 -13.37 6.04
N GLY A 25 3.41 -14.15 7.13
CA GLY A 25 4.14 -13.77 8.33
C GLY A 25 3.40 -12.75 9.19
N ARG A 26 3.77 -12.66 10.47
CA ARG A 26 3.14 -11.70 11.40
C ARG A 26 3.77 -10.30 11.24
N PRO A 27 2.98 -9.24 10.95
CA PRO A 27 3.49 -7.88 10.91
C PRO A 27 4.08 -7.45 12.26
N ARG A 28 5.25 -6.81 12.25
CA ARG A 28 5.88 -6.21 13.44
C ARG A 28 6.02 -4.71 13.24
N GLY A 29 5.63 -3.91 14.24
CA GLY A 29 5.75 -2.45 14.18
C GLY A 29 4.79 -1.76 13.20
N PHE A 30 3.80 -2.49 12.66
CA PHE A 30 2.75 -1.98 11.80
C PHE A 30 1.39 -2.31 12.42
N SER A 31 0.49 -1.33 12.46
CA SER A 31 -0.92 -1.53 12.84
C SER A 31 -1.80 -1.42 11.60
N ALA A 32 -2.89 -2.19 11.56
CA ALA A 32 -3.92 -2.11 10.53
C ALA A 32 -4.53 -0.70 10.45
N ASP A 33 -4.63 0.00 11.60
CA ASP A 33 -5.24 1.34 11.70
C ASP A 33 -4.53 2.41 10.87
N ARG A 34 -3.31 2.12 10.40
CA ARG A 34 -2.54 3.02 9.53
C ARG A 34 -2.90 2.87 8.05
N PHE A 35 -3.78 1.93 7.72
CA PHE A 35 -4.23 1.64 6.36
C PHE A 35 -5.76 1.69 6.30
N ASP A 36 -6.28 2.13 5.16
CA ASP A 36 -7.70 2.06 4.86
C ASP A 36 -7.95 0.84 3.97
N PHE A 37 -8.47 -0.23 4.57
CA PHE A 37 -8.86 -1.46 3.87
C PHE A 37 -10.34 -1.46 3.46
N THR A 38 -11.05 -0.34 3.58
CA THR A 38 -12.45 -0.26 3.13
C THR A 38 -12.51 -0.54 1.63
N PRO A 39 -13.31 -1.51 1.15
CA PRO A 39 -13.50 -1.72 -0.27
C PRO A 39 -13.98 -0.44 -0.97
N ARG A 40 -13.34 -0.07 -2.08
CA ARG A 40 -13.63 1.14 -2.85
C ARG A 40 -14.16 0.79 -4.23
N SER A 41 -14.93 1.70 -4.83
CA SER A 41 -15.30 1.57 -6.24
C SER A 41 -14.06 1.64 -7.13
N VAL A 42 -14.14 1.00 -8.31
CA VAL A 42 -13.07 1.02 -9.31
C VAL A 42 -12.67 2.45 -9.69
N THR A 43 -13.66 3.32 -9.91
CA THR A 43 -13.45 4.73 -10.28
C THR A 43 -12.71 5.51 -9.20
N TRP A 44 -13.02 5.24 -7.93
CA TRP A 44 -12.32 5.87 -6.80
C TRP A 44 -10.86 5.40 -6.73
N ALA A 45 -10.63 4.08 -6.83
CA ALA A 45 -9.30 3.49 -6.76
C ALA A 45 -8.39 3.99 -7.90
N GLN A 46 -8.93 4.06 -9.12
CA GLN A 46 -8.22 4.61 -10.28
C GLN A 46 -7.78 6.05 -10.03
N ALA A 47 -8.70 6.91 -9.58
CA ALA A 47 -8.39 8.32 -9.31
C ALA A 47 -7.33 8.47 -8.20
N ALA A 48 -7.45 7.71 -7.12
CA ALA A 48 -6.49 7.72 -6.01
C ALA A 48 -5.09 7.26 -6.47
N PHE A 49 -5.01 6.19 -7.25
CA PHE A 49 -3.76 5.67 -7.79
C PHE A 49 -3.05 6.70 -8.68
N LEU A 50 -3.76 7.26 -9.67
CA LEU A 50 -3.19 8.25 -10.60
C LEU A 50 -2.72 9.52 -9.86
N LYS A 51 -3.46 9.96 -8.85
CA LYS A 51 -3.06 11.08 -7.99
C LYS A 51 -1.74 10.79 -7.26
N ARG A 52 -1.57 9.59 -6.71
CA ARG A 52 -0.32 9.24 -6.00
C ARG A 52 0.84 9.08 -6.97
N PHE A 53 0.61 8.45 -8.13
CA PHE A 53 1.62 8.26 -9.17
C PHE A 53 2.19 9.60 -9.64
N THR A 54 1.33 10.53 -10.05
CA THR A 54 1.76 11.85 -10.54
C THR A 54 2.54 12.65 -9.49
N ALA A 55 2.13 12.58 -8.22
CA ALA A 55 2.86 13.21 -7.12
C ALA A 55 4.27 12.62 -6.89
N LEU A 56 4.43 11.31 -7.07
CA LEU A 56 5.74 10.66 -6.97
C LEU A 56 6.62 10.98 -8.17
N GLU A 57 6.03 11.03 -9.36
CA GLU A 57 6.76 11.34 -10.58
C GLU A 57 7.30 12.78 -10.58
N ALA A 58 6.51 13.75 -10.10
CA ALA A 58 6.99 15.12 -9.90
C ALA A 58 8.18 15.18 -8.94
N LYS A 59 8.13 14.43 -7.82
CA LYS A 59 9.25 14.34 -6.87
C LYS A 59 10.48 13.71 -7.52
N ARG A 60 10.30 12.64 -8.29
CA ARG A 60 11.39 11.97 -9.01
C ARG A 60 12.08 12.93 -9.99
N GLN A 61 11.30 13.69 -10.77
CA GLN A 61 11.85 14.69 -11.69
C GLN A 61 12.61 15.79 -10.94
N SER A 62 12.07 16.29 -9.82
CA SER A 62 12.77 17.28 -9.00
C SER A 62 14.09 16.75 -8.43
N PHE A 63 14.11 15.49 -7.98
CA PHE A 63 15.33 14.84 -7.48
C PHE A 63 16.38 14.66 -8.58
N VAL A 64 15.96 14.24 -9.79
CA VAL A 64 16.86 14.10 -10.93
C VAL A 64 17.44 15.46 -11.35
N ALA A 65 16.62 16.52 -11.41
CA ALA A 65 17.10 17.85 -11.76
C ALA A 65 18.12 18.41 -10.74
N ALA A 66 17.85 18.21 -9.44
CA ALA A 66 18.76 18.61 -8.36
C ALA A 66 20.09 17.85 -8.39
N ASN A 67 20.07 16.56 -8.75
CA ASN A 67 21.27 15.72 -8.79
C ASN A 67 22.02 15.75 -10.13
N SER A 68 21.46 16.36 -11.18
CA SER A 68 22.12 16.52 -12.49
C SER A 68 22.82 17.88 -12.64
N THR A 69 22.61 18.79 -11.67
CA THR A 69 23.20 20.14 -11.64
C THR A 69 24.37 20.27 -10.65
N ALA A 70 24.76 19.15 -10.01
CA ALA A 70 25.95 19.00 -9.17
C ALA A 70 27.00 18.13 -9.88
#